data_AF-A0A7S0RTK8-F1
#
_entry.id   AF-A0A7S0RTK8-F1
#
_cell.length_a   1.000
_cell.length_b   1.000
_cell.length_c   1.000
_cell.angle_alpha   90.00
_cell.angle_beta   90.00
_cell.angle_gamma   90.00
#
_symmetry.space_group_name_H-M   'P 1'
#
loop_
_entity.id
_entity.type
_entity.pdbx_description
1 polymer ?
#
loop_
_entity_poly.entity_id
_entity_poly.type
_entity_poly.pdbx_seq_one_letter_code
_entity_poly.pdbx_strand_id
1 'polypeptide(L)'
;YTSDVRGAGTDANVLFKLLGANGASEEVRLDNASHSFERGTSAKFSFKGLDVGEGRSVELRLAGPEDGVAPHRGWSLSKVEVLNKATGMRGTFNHNAWLSRQFGSVTLEEASAVQALHAYTVRVTTSSLRGADFDGDAFITLSGWDNTSGEMQLVKAGRKHASFKAGLTE
;
A
#
# COMPACT_ATOMS: atom_id res chain seq x y z
N TYR A 1 10.70 -6.34 -1.95
CA TYR A 1 11.85 -5.93 -2.77
C TYR A 1 13.12 -6.22 -1.99
N THR A 2 14.01 -7.03 -2.55
CA THR A 2 15.31 -7.31 -1.95
C THR A 2 16.28 -6.19 -2.34
N SER A 3 17.11 -5.75 -1.39
CA SER A 3 18.11 -4.71 -1.63
C SER A 3 19.15 -5.14 -2.68
N ASP A 4 19.78 -4.17 -3.34
CA ASP A 4 20.87 -4.42 -4.29
C ASP A 4 22.25 -4.30 -3.63
N VAL A 5 22.46 -5.05 -2.55
CA VAL A 5 23.76 -5.15 -1.87
C VAL A 5 24.29 -6.58 -1.90
N ARG A 6 25.61 -6.75 -1.82
CA ARG A 6 26.24 -8.08 -1.90
C ARG A 6 25.67 -9.00 -0.81
N GLY A 7 25.17 -10.17 -1.22
CA GLY A 7 24.60 -11.17 -0.31
C GLY A 7 23.21 -10.84 0.23
N ALA A 8 22.50 -9.87 -0.38
CA ALA A 8 21.18 -9.43 0.08
C ALA A 8 20.11 -10.51 0.04
N GLY A 9 20.24 -11.52 -0.84
CA GLY A 9 19.22 -12.54 -1.05
C GLY A 9 19.13 -13.57 0.07
N THR A 10 18.03 -14.32 0.07
CA THR A 10 17.78 -15.39 1.05
C THR A 10 17.06 -16.58 0.42
N ASP A 11 17.44 -17.79 0.83
CA ASP A 11 16.70 -19.01 0.54
C ASP A 11 15.73 -19.39 1.67
N ALA A 12 15.72 -18.63 2.77
CA ALA A 12 14.87 -18.91 3.92
C ALA A 12 13.38 -18.70 3.59
N ASN A 13 12.54 -19.43 4.32
CA ASN A 13 11.11 -19.22 4.29
C ASN A 13 10.77 -17.87 4.92
N VAL A 14 9.95 -17.06 4.24
CA VAL A 14 9.52 -15.77 4.76
C VAL A 14 8.08 -15.87 5.19
N LEU A 15 7.81 -15.56 6.46
CA LEU A 15 6.47 -15.43 7.00
C LEU A 15 6.10 -13.94 7.01
N PHE A 16 4.86 -13.67 6.62
CA PHE A 16 4.31 -12.33 6.45
C PHE A 16 3.00 -12.21 7.21
N LYS A 17 2.79 -11.07 7.84
CA LYS A 17 1.52 -10.69 8.44
C LYS A 17 1.26 -9.20 8.23
N LEU A 18 0.04 -8.85 7.87
CA LEU A 18 -0.40 -7.46 7.72
C LEU A 18 -1.22 -7.06 8.94
N LEU A 19 -0.89 -5.94 9.55
CA LEU A 19 -1.66 -5.35 10.64
C LEU A 19 -2.31 -4.06 10.13
N GLY A 20 -3.59 -3.87 10.42
CA GLY A 20 -4.38 -2.73 9.97
C GLY A 20 -5.40 -2.26 11.01
N ALA A 21 -6.21 -1.28 10.61
CA ALA A 21 -7.19 -0.62 11.46
C ALA A 21 -8.25 -1.56 12.05
N ASN A 22 -8.62 -2.62 11.30
CA ASN A 22 -9.67 -3.56 11.70
C ASN A 22 -9.11 -4.85 12.34
N GLY A 23 -7.78 -4.93 12.56
CA GLY A 23 -7.13 -6.10 13.14
C GLY A 23 -5.90 -6.53 12.34
N ALA A 24 -5.61 -7.82 12.36
CA ALA A 24 -4.46 -8.37 11.65
C ALA A 24 -4.87 -9.56 10.76
N SER A 25 -4.11 -9.77 9.70
CA SER A 25 -4.25 -10.95 8.87
C SER A 25 -3.73 -12.18 9.60
N GLU A 26 -4.06 -13.35 9.08
CA GLU A 26 -3.32 -14.57 9.39
C GLU A 26 -1.85 -14.43 8.97
N GLU A 27 -0.97 -15.19 9.63
CA GLU A 27 0.42 -15.34 9.21
C GLU A 27 0.46 -16.22 7.97
N VAL A 28 1.04 -15.73 6.89
CA VAL A 28 1.15 -16.45 5.61
C VAL A 28 2.61 -16.66 5.24
N ARG A 29 2.91 -17.83 4.69
CA ARG A 29 4.22 -18.13 4.12
C ARG A 29 4.29 -17.62 2.68
N LEU A 30 5.28 -16.77 2.41
CA LEU A 30 5.62 -16.33 1.07
C LEU A 30 6.45 -17.44 0.42
N ASP A 31 5.89 -18.09 -0.59
CA ASP A 31 6.50 -19.26 -1.22
C ASP A 31 7.82 -18.91 -1.94
N ASN A 32 8.90 -19.57 -1.58
CA ASN A 32 10.23 -19.35 -2.17
C ASN A 32 10.57 -20.37 -3.26
N ALA A 33 9.57 -21.03 -3.87
CA ALA A 33 9.78 -22.11 -4.85
C ALA A 33 10.67 -21.79 -6.07
N SER A 34 11.00 -20.52 -6.33
CA SER A 34 11.79 -20.10 -7.49
C SER A 34 12.90 -19.09 -7.17
N HIS A 35 13.52 -19.16 -5.99
CA HIS A 35 14.49 -18.14 -5.54
C HIS A 35 13.88 -16.72 -5.61
N SER A 36 12.70 -16.57 -5.02
CA SER A 36 11.89 -15.35 -5.09
C SER A 36 12.54 -14.15 -4.39
N PHE A 37 13.57 -14.37 -3.57
CA PHE A 37 14.20 -13.33 -2.76
C PHE A 37 15.64 -13.04 -3.16
N GLU A 38 15.96 -13.07 -4.46
CA GLU A 38 17.30 -12.75 -4.96
C GLU A 38 17.68 -11.27 -4.84
N ARG A 39 18.99 -10.99 -4.72
CA ARG A 39 19.55 -9.63 -4.68
C ARG A 39 19.01 -8.77 -5.82
N GLY A 40 18.57 -7.55 -5.50
CA GLY A 40 18.13 -6.57 -6.49
C GLY A 40 16.84 -6.93 -7.23
N THR A 41 16.11 -7.94 -6.76
CA THR A 41 14.87 -8.39 -7.39
C THR A 41 13.62 -8.01 -6.59
N SER A 42 12.47 -8.16 -7.23
CA SER A 42 11.16 -8.08 -6.60
C SER A 42 10.36 -9.35 -6.92
N ALA A 43 9.78 -9.97 -5.90
CA ALA A 43 8.78 -11.02 -6.06
C ALA A 43 7.39 -10.51 -5.69
N LYS A 44 6.37 -11.14 -6.30
CA LYS A 44 4.96 -10.86 -6.06
C LYS A 44 4.29 -12.10 -5.52
N PHE A 45 3.55 -11.93 -4.43
CA PHE A 45 2.77 -12.99 -3.79
C PHE A 45 1.30 -12.57 -3.75
N SER A 46 0.40 -13.56 -3.68
CA SER A 46 -1.03 -13.31 -3.53
C SER A 46 -1.61 -14.36 -2.61
N PHE A 47 -2.31 -13.90 -1.57
CA PHE A 47 -3.02 -14.73 -0.62
C PHE A 47 -4.41 -14.16 -0.38
N LYS A 48 -5.33 -14.97 0.12
CA LYS A 48 -6.66 -14.55 0.56
C LYS A 48 -6.65 -14.47 2.08
N GLY A 49 -7.33 -13.48 2.64
CA GLY A 49 -7.42 -13.27 4.08
C GLY A 49 -8.57 -12.34 4.43
N LEU A 50 -8.72 -12.09 5.74
CA LEU A 50 -9.67 -11.11 6.25
C LEU A 50 -9.29 -9.70 5.81
N ASP A 51 -10.28 -8.84 5.65
CA ASP A 51 -10.07 -7.42 5.44
C ASP A 51 -9.59 -6.78 6.76
N VAL A 52 -8.33 -6.35 6.79
CA VAL A 52 -7.72 -5.69 7.94
C VAL A 52 -7.95 -4.17 7.93
N GLY A 53 -8.70 -3.66 6.95
CA GLY A 53 -8.86 -2.22 6.73
C GLY A 53 -7.58 -1.58 6.21
N GLU A 54 -7.37 -0.32 6.60
CA GLU A 54 -6.13 0.42 6.32
C GLU A 54 -4.95 -0.24 7.03
N GLY A 55 -3.95 -0.71 6.28
CA GLY A 55 -2.79 -1.40 6.81
C GLY A 55 -1.76 -0.41 7.36
N ARG A 56 -1.36 -0.64 8.60
CA ARG A 56 -0.49 0.26 9.37
C ARG A 56 0.93 -0.25 9.43
N SER A 57 1.09 -1.56 9.53
CA SER A 57 2.40 -2.19 9.62
C SER A 57 2.40 -3.58 9.00
N VAL A 58 3.57 -4.02 8.57
CA VAL A 58 3.80 -5.42 8.18
C VAL A 58 4.79 -6.07 9.12
N GLU A 59 4.50 -7.29 9.53
CA GLU A 59 5.42 -8.12 10.29
C GLU A 59 6.03 -9.16 9.36
N LEU A 60 7.37 -9.27 9.39
CA LEU A 60 8.14 -10.22 8.60
C LEU A 60 9.02 -11.07 9.50
N ARG A 61 9.07 -12.37 9.21
CA ARG A 61 9.91 -13.32 9.94
C ARG A 61 10.60 -14.28 9.00
N LEU A 62 11.91 -14.45 9.19
CA LEU A 62 12.68 -15.50 8.53
C LEU A 62 12.49 -16.80 9.30
N ALA A 63 11.69 -17.72 8.75
CA ALA A 63 11.52 -19.06 9.27
C ALA A 63 12.72 -19.95 8.90
N GLY A 64 12.98 -20.96 9.74
CA GLY A 64 13.99 -21.97 9.45
C GLY A 64 13.58 -22.97 8.37
N PRO A 65 14.52 -23.82 7.93
CA PRO A 65 14.17 -25.13 7.40
C PRO A 65 13.41 -25.90 8.48
N GLU A 66 12.45 -26.72 8.08
CA GLU A 66 11.83 -27.71 8.97
C GLU A 66 12.89 -28.71 9.50
N ASP A 67 13.98 -28.90 8.75
CA ASP A 67 14.91 -30.03 8.93
C ASP A 67 16.33 -29.64 9.39
N GLY A 68 16.62 -28.38 9.77
CA GLY A 68 17.95 -28.03 10.32
C GLY A 68 18.49 -26.61 10.09
N VAL A 69 19.81 -26.51 9.87
CA VAL A 69 20.56 -25.24 9.80
C VAL A 69 20.59 -24.72 8.36
N ALA A 70 19.86 -23.63 8.09
CA ALA A 70 19.96 -22.93 6.81
C ALA A 70 21.31 -22.21 6.65
N PRO A 71 22.05 -22.40 5.55
CA PRO A 71 23.03 -21.43 5.09
C PRO A 71 22.28 -20.15 4.69
N HIS A 72 22.86 -18.98 4.99
CA HIS A 72 22.25 -17.65 4.84
C HIS A 72 21.21 -17.30 5.92
N ARG A 73 21.66 -16.58 6.96
CA ARG A 73 20.84 -16.17 8.11
C ARG A 73 20.18 -14.80 7.94
N GLY A 74 20.49 -14.10 6.86
CA GLY A 74 20.12 -12.71 6.65
C GLY A 74 19.42 -12.48 5.32
N TRP A 75 18.47 -11.55 5.31
CA TRP A 75 17.84 -11.03 4.10
C TRP A 75 17.89 -9.51 4.14
N SER A 76 18.53 -8.87 3.16
CA SER A 76 18.49 -7.41 3.08
C SER A 76 17.24 -6.99 2.31
N LEU A 77 16.27 -6.45 3.04
CA LEU A 77 15.00 -6.00 2.51
C LEU A 77 15.03 -4.49 2.31
N SER A 78 14.68 -4.05 1.10
CA SER A 78 14.54 -2.62 0.81
C SER A 78 13.16 -2.11 1.22
N LYS A 79 12.10 -2.70 0.66
CA LYS A 79 10.71 -2.35 0.96
C LYS A 79 9.73 -3.48 0.69
N VAL A 80 8.55 -3.39 1.28
CA VAL A 80 7.36 -4.19 0.95
C VAL A 80 6.28 -3.27 0.38
N GLU A 81 5.56 -3.75 -0.63
CA GLU A 81 4.37 -3.08 -1.16
C GLU A 81 3.20 -4.03 -1.02
N VAL A 82 2.09 -3.54 -0.47
CA VAL A 82 0.86 -4.29 -0.29
C VAL A 82 -0.24 -3.64 -1.14
N LEU A 83 -1.01 -4.46 -1.86
CA LEU A 83 -2.17 -4.04 -2.64
C LEU A 83 -3.40 -4.83 -2.17
N ASN A 84 -4.40 -4.13 -1.65
CA ASN A 84 -5.74 -4.70 -1.49
C ASN A 84 -6.40 -4.76 -2.87
N LYS A 85 -6.58 -5.98 -3.41
CA LYS A 85 -7.16 -6.18 -4.75
C LYS A 85 -8.66 -5.85 -4.84
N ALA A 86 -9.38 -5.85 -3.73
CA ALA A 86 -10.81 -5.55 -3.70
C ALA A 86 -11.06 -4.03 -3.74
N THR A 87 -10.29 -3.26 -2.96
CA THR A 87 -10.45 -1.81 -2.85
C THR A 87 -9.50 -1.02 -3.76
N GLY A 88 -8.45 -1.65 -4.27
CA GLY A 88 -7.38 -1.00 -5.03
C GLY A 88 -6.35 -0.25 -4.17
N MET A 89 -6.53 -0.21 -2.85
CA MET A 89 -5.64 0.50 -1.92
C MET A 89 -4.24 -0.10 -1.89
N ARG A 90 -3.22 0.75 -1.78
CA ARG A 90 -1.80 0.35 -1.75
C ARG A 90 -1.10 0.98 -0.57
N GLY A 91 -0.24 0.22 0.10
CA GLY A 91 0.64 0.70 1.17
C GLY A 91 2.10 0.31 0.90
N THR A 92 3.05 1.16 1.30
CA THR A 92 4.48 0.90 1.13
C THR A 92 5.17 0.89 2.49
N PHE A 93 6.03 -0.09 2.75
CA PHE A 93 6.72 -0.28 4.02
C PHE A 93 8.22 -0.33 3.76
N ASN A 94 8.91 0.77 4.05
CA ASN A 94 10.35 0.88 3.82
C ASN A 94 11.12 0.25 4.99
N HIS A 95 12.24 -0.41 4.68
CA HIS A 95 13.12 -0.99 5.69
C HIS A 95 14.59 -0.66 5.46
N ASN A 96 15.10 -0.97 4.26
CA ASN A 96 16.51 -0.79 3.86
C ASN A 96 17.52 -1.33 4.89
N ALA A 97 17.22 -2.46 5.52
CA ALA A 97 18.06 -3.09 6.53
C ALA A 97 18.07 -4.62 6.41
N TRP A 98 18.93 -5.25 7.19
CA TRP A 98 19.06 -6.71 7.25
C TRP A 98 18.09 -7.30 8.26
N LEU A 99 17.27 -8.24 7.78
CA LEU A 99 16.51 -9.15 8.61
C LEU A 99 17.38 -10.32 8.99
N SER A 100 17.30 -10.76 10.25
CA SER A 100 18.04 -11.92 10.75
C SER A 100 17.10 -12.83 11.51
N ARG A 101 17.33 -14.15 11.37
CA ARG A 101 16.59 -15.18 12.12
C ARG A 101 16.73 -15.04 13.65
N GLN A 102 17.77 -14.36 14.13
CA GLN A 102 18.02 -14.22 15.58
C GLN A 102 17.02 -13.29 16.27
N PHE A 103 16.41 -12.36 15.53
CA PHE A 103 15.53 -11.34 16.12
C PHE A 103 14.04 -11.71 16.07
N GLY A 104 13.71 -12.95 15.69
CA GLY A 104 12.33 -13.42 15.64
C GLY A 104 11.57 -12.80 14.47
N SER A 105 10.97 -11.63 14.67
CA SER A 105 10.25 -10.88 13.64
C SER A 105 10.69 -9.41 13.61
N VAL A 106 10.48 -8.76 12.47
CA VAL A 106 10.57 -7.31 12.33
C VAL A 106 9.17 -6.78 12.06
N THR A 107 8.85 -5.62 12.62
CA THR A 107 7.66 -4.85 12.24
C THR A 107 8.11 -3.62 11.48
N LEU A 108 7.53 -3.42 10.29
CA LEU A 108 7.77 -2.27 9.44
C LEU A 108 6.51 -1.41 9.44
N GLU A 109 6.65 -0.18 9.87
CA GLU A 109 5.59 0.81 9.77
C GLU A 109 5.48 1.33 8.33
N GLU A 110 4.28 1.79 7.98
CA GLU A 110 4.00 2.33 6.66
C GLU A 110 4.80 3.63 6.39
N ALA A 111 5.35 3.75 5.18
CA ALA A 111 6.34 4.76 4.80
C ALA A 111 5.72 6.10 4.38
N SER A 112 4.44 6.12 4.01
CA SER A 112 3.70 7.25 3.49
C SER A 112 3.17 8.19 4.57
N ALA A 113 3.69 8.06 5.80
CA ALA A 113 3.79 9.19 6.72
C ALA A 113 4.54 10.41 6.14
N VAL A 114 5.14 10.32 4.94
CA VAL A 114 5.76 11.43 4.20
C VAL A 114 4.96 11.77 2.93
N GLN A 115 4.14 12.81 3.04
CA GLN A 115 3.26 13.39 2.01
C GLN A 115 3.97 13.68 0.68
N ALA A 116 3.69 12.91 -0.36
CA ALA A 116 3.89 13.34 -1.74
C ALA A 116 2.61 14.08 -2.22
N LEU A 117 2.74 15.35 -2.60
CA LEU A 117 1.66 16.11 -3.24
C LEU A 117 1.41 15.53 -4.65
N HIS A 118 0.26 14.90 -4.84
CA HIS A 118 -0.20 14.43 -6.14
C HIS A 118 -1.18 15.44 -6.75
N ALA A 119 -1.04 15.71 -8.05
CA ALA A 119 -2.01 16.52 -8.79
C ALA A 119 -3.17 15.63 -9.27
N TYR A 120 -4.41 16.01 -8.95
CA TYR A 120 -5.62 15.31 -9.38
C TYR A 120 -6.45 16.21 -10.30
N THR A 121 -7.07 15.61 -11.31
CA THR A 121 -8.11 16.26 -12.13
C THR A 121 -9.44 15.60 -11.84
N VAL A 122 -10.41 16.39 -11.37
CA VAL A 122 -11.80 15.96 -11.17
C VAL A 122 -12.61 16.46 -12.36
N ARG A 123 -13.43 15.59 -12.94
CA ARG A 123 -14.37 15.93 -14.01
C ARG A 123 -15.79 15.71 -13.50
N VAL A 124 -16.64 16.71 -13.61
CA VAL A 124 -18.04 16.64 -13.18
C VAL A 124 -18.95 16.70 -14.40
N THR A 125 -19.88 15.75 -14.52
CA THR A 125 -20.90 15.74 -15.57
C THR A 125 -22.27 15.75 -14.92
N THR A 126 -23.09 16.73 -15.25
CA THR A 126 -24.48 16.82 -14.78
C THR A 126 -25.44 16.20 -15.81
N SER A 127 -26.63 15.80 -15.34
CA SER A 127 -27.68 15.29 -16.22
C SER A 127 -28.23 16.39 -17.15
N SER A 128 -28.75 15.99 -18.31
CA SER A 128 -29.44 16.89 -19.25
C SER A 128 -30.92 17.14 -18.93
N LEU A 129 -31.44 16.56 -17.83
CA LEU A 129 -32.81 16.78 -17.39
C LEU A 129 -33.02 18.25 -16.99
N ARG A 130 -34.21 18.78 -17.29
CA ARG A 130 -34.61 20.14 -16.88
C ARG A 130 -34.53 20.26 -15.35
N GLY A 131 -33.79 21.25 -14.87
CA GLY A 131 -33.59 21.50 -13.43
C GLY A 131 -32.41 20.74 -12.81
N ALA A 132 -31.56 20.08 -13.60
CA ALA A 132 -30.34 19.42 -13.13
C ALA A 132 -29.14 20.37 -12.91
N ASP A 133 -29.39 21.70 -12.95
CA ASP A 133 -28.39 22.70 -12.60
C ASP A 133 -28.09 22.66 -11.10
N PHE A 134 -26.85 22.99 -10.72
CA PHE A 134 -26.46 23.16 -9.32
C PHE A 134 -25.62 24.43 -9.18
N ASP A 135 -26.10 25.36 -8.36
CA ASP A 135 -25.48 26.66 -8.07
C ASP A 135 -25.00 26.79 -6.62
N GLY A 136 -25.09 25.70 -5.84
CA GLY A 136 -24.54 25.60 -4.50
C GLY A 136 -23.07 25.20 -4.48
N ASP A 137 -22.53 25.07 -3.27
CA ASP A 137 -21.18 24.57 -3.07
C ASP A 137 -21.13 23.05 -3.14
N ALA A 138 -20.22 22.53 -3.96
CA ALA A 138 -19.92 21.10 -4.04
C ALA A 138 -18.53 20.86 -3.45
N PHE A 139 -18.38 19.80 -2.67
CA PHE A 139 -17.11 19.44 -2.02
C PHE A 139 -16.71 18.02 -2.39
N ILE A 140 -15.41 17.78 -2.39
CA ILE A 140 -14.82 16.44 -2.52
C ILE A 140 -13.80 16.22 -1.41
N THR A 141 -13.78 15.00 -0.90
CA THR A 141 -12.71 14.46 -0.06
C THR A 141 -12.04 13.31 -0.80
N LEU A 142 -10.71 13.32 -0.82
CA LEU A 142 -9.92 12.23 -1.35
C LEU A 142 -9.45 11.37 -0.18
N SER A 143 -10.00 10.16 -0.06
CA SER A 143 -9.54 9.18 0.92
C SER A 143 -8.50 8.26 0.28
N GLY A 144 -7.25 8.40 0.72
CA GLY A 144 -6.15 7.49 0.40
C GLY A 144 -5.84 6.54 1.56
N TRP A 145 -4.79 5.75 1.40
CA TRP A 145 -4.26 4.87 2.45
C TRP A 145 -3.55 5.65 3.57
N ASP A 146 -2.99 6.82 3.25
CA ASP A 146 -2.11 7.56 4.17
C ASP A 146 -2.87 8.66 4.93
N ASN A 147 -3.95 9.16 4.32
CA ASN A 147 -4.82 10.18 4.89
C ASN A 147 -6.10 10.35 4.08
N THR A 148 -7.09 11.01 4.68
CA THR A 148 -8.16 11.69 3.94
C THR A 148 -7.79 13.16 3.79
N SER A 149 -7.96 13.72 2.60
CA SER A 149 -7.79 15.16 2.40
C SER A 149 -8.78 15.95 3.26
N GLY A 150 -8.51 17.23 3.49
CA GLY A 150 -9.59 18.14 3.90
C GLY A 150 -10.70 18.18 2.84
N GLU A 151 -11.87 18.71 3.21
CA GLU A 151 -12.91 19.04 2.23
C GLU A 151 -12.36 20.07 1.25
N MET A 152 -12.40 19.73 -0.04
CA MET A 152 -11.99 20.61 -1.13
C MET A 152 -13.22 21.02 -1.90
N GLN A 153 -13.51 22.31 -1.92
CA GLN A 153 -14.60 22.84 -2.73
C GLN A 153 -14.25 22.69 -4.22
N LEU A 154 -15.18 22.11 -4.99
CA LEU A 154 -15.05 21.98 -6.44
C LEU A 154 -15.35 23.33 -7.09
N VAL A 155 -14.30 24.11 -7.35
CA VAL A 155 -14.39 25.40 -8.02
C VAL A 155 -13.63 25.35 -9.34
N LYS A 156 -14.28 25.79 -10.42
CA LYS A 156 -13.65 25.90 -11.74
C LYS A 156 -12.47 26.88 -11.66
N ALA A 157 -11.36 26.54 -12.30
CA ALA A 157 -10.17 27.38 -12.33
C ALA A 157 -10.54 28.83 -12.74
N GLY A 158 -10.18 29.80 -11.89
CA GLY A 158 -10.47 31.23 -12.11
C GLY A 158 -11.85 31.71 -11.66
N ARG A 159 -12.67 30.87 -11.01
CA ARG A 159 -13.94 31.29 -10.40
C ARG A 159 -13.87 31.34 -8.87
N LYS A 160 -14.79 32.09 -8.26
CA LYS A 160 -14.94 32.21 -6.79
C LYS A 160 -15.98 31.24 -6.21
N HIS A 161 -16.90 30.74 -7.03
CA HIS A 161 -17.99 29.86 -6.62
C HIS A 161 -18.19 28.74 -7.63
N ALA A 162 -18.71 27.62 -7.15
CA ALA A 162 -19.13 26.49 -7.97
C ALA A 162 -20.42 26.84 -8.72
N SER A 163 -20.56 26.36 -9.95
CA SER A 163 -21.80 26.46 -10.73
C SER A 163 -21.72 25.42 -11.83
N PHE A 164 -22.50 24.35 -11.71
CA PHE A 164 -22.56 23.27 -12.68
C PHE A 164 -23.85 23.37 -13.47
N LYS A 165 -23.74 23.43 -14.80
CA LYS A 165 -24.90 23.56 -15.69
C LYS A 165 -25.36 22.22 -16.21
N ALA A 166 -26.66 22.03 -16.31
CA ALA A 166 -27.28 20.80 -16.81
C ALA A 166 -26.73 20.40 -18.18
N GLY A 167 -26.37 19.12 -18.32
CA GLY A 167 -25.86 18.53 -19.55
C GLY A 167 -24.42 18.90 -19.91
N LEU A 168 -23.70 19.61 -19.05
CA LEU A 168 -22.29 19.96 -19.28
C LEU A 168 -21.35 19.01 -18.54
N THR A 169 -20.17 18.84 -19.15
CA THR A 169 -19.00 18.24 -18.52
C THR A 169 -18.00 19.34 -18.26
N GLU A 170 -17.63 19.53 -17.00
CA GLU A 170 -16.73 20.59 -16.55
C GLU A 170 -15.54 20.06 -15.75
#